data_AF-A0A969C767-F1
#
_entry.id   AF-A0A969C767-F1
#
_cell.length_a   1.000
_cell.length_b   1.000
_cell.length_c   1.000
_cell.angle_alpha   90.00
_cell.angle_beta   90.00
_cell.angle_gamma   90.00
#
_symmetry.space_group_name_H-M   'P 1'
#
loop_
_entity.id
_entity.type
_entity.pdbx_description
1 polymer ?
#
loop_
_entity_poly.entity_id
_entity_poly.type
_entity_poly.pdbx_seq_one_letter_code
_entity_poly.pdbx_strand_id
1 'polypeptide(L)' 'MALIVQKYGGTSIGNPERIKNVARRVVAAQEQGHRVVVVVSAMSGVTDNLIKLARE' A
#
# COMPACT_ATOMS: atom_id res chain seq x y z
N MET A 1 -5.02 -16.32 15.68
CA MET A 1 -5.17 -14.85 15.74
C MET A 1 -3.80 -14.22 15.99
N ALA A 2 -3.35 -13.33 15.09
CA ALA A 2 -2.06 -12.63 15.21
C ALA A 2 -2.22 -11.16 14.79
N LEU A 3 -1.28 -10.30 15.20
CA LEU A 3 -1.15 -8.93 14.69
C LEU A 3 -0.17 -8.92 13.52
N ILE A 4 -0.63 -8.57 12.33
CA ILE A 4 0.17 -8.54 11.11
C ILE A 4 0.30 -7.09 10.62
N VAL A 5 1.54 -6.69 10.32
CA VAL A 5 1.82 -5.44 9.63
C VAL A 5 2.15 -5.73 8.18
N GLN A 6 1.38 -5.19 7.25
CA GLN A 6 1.59 -5.35 5.81
C GLN A 6 2.04 -4.02 5.21
N LYS A 7 3.23 -3.99 4.61
CA LYS A 7 3.76 -2.81 3.91
C LYS A 7 3.71 -3.00 2.40
N TYR A 8 3.17 -2.01 1.70
CA TYR A 8 3.12 -1.98 0.23
C TYR A 8 3.90 -0.79 -0.32
N GLY A 9 4.83 -1.05 -1.23
CA GLY A 9 5.60 -0.01 -1.92
C GLY A 9 4.81 0.63 -3.07
N GLY A 10 5.33 1.73 -3.62
CA GLY A 10 4.64 2.48 -4.69
C GLY A 10 4.33 1.67 -5.94
N THR A 11 5.17 0.68 -6.27
CA THR A 11 4.91 -0.26 -7.38
C THR A 11 3.71 -1.15 -7.09
N SER A 12 3.48 -1.55 -5.84
CA SER A 12 2.34 -2.39 -5.43
C SER A 12 1.01 -1.64 -5.44
N ILE A 13 1.01 -0.32 -5.52
CA ILE A 13 -0.19 0.55 -5.51
C ILE A 13 -0.20 1.55 -6.67
N GLY A 14 0.58 1.32 -7.72
CA GLY A 14 0.82 2.30 -8.79
C GLY A 14 -0.41 2.65 -9.65
N ASN A 15 -1.51 1.90 -9.54
CA ASN A 15 -2.77 2.17 -10.23
C ASN A 15 -3.97 1.59 -9.45
N PRO A 16 -5.21 1.97 -9.81
CA PRO A 16 -6.42 1.49 -9.11
C PRO A 16 -6.58 -0.03 -9.07
N GLU A 17 -6.21 -0.75 -10.14
CA GLU A 17 -6.30 -2.21 -10.21
C GLU A 17 -5.36 -2.86 -9.18
N ARG A 18 -4.14 -2.34 -9.05
CA ARG A 18 -3.15 -2.80 -8.07
C ARG A 18 -3.60 -2.50 -6.64
N ILE A 19 -4.21 -1.33 -6.40
CA ILE A 19 -4.79 -1.00 -5.10
C ILE A 19 -5.91 -1.99 -4.73
N LYS A 20 -6.82 -2.31 -5.66
CA LYS A 20 -7.86 -3.33 -5.45
C LYS A 20 -7.25 -4.70 -5.15
N ASN A 21 -6.14 -5.06 -5.80
CA ASN A 21 -5.44 -6.32 -5.52
C ASN A 21 -4.82 -6.36 -4.12
N VAL A 22 -4.23 -5.26 -3.68
CA VAL A 22 -3.72 -5.10 -2.31
C VAL A 22 -4.85 -5.20 -1.29
N ALA A 23 -5.97 -4.50 -1.53
CA ALA A 23 -7.14 -4.54 -0.64
C ALA A 23 -7.67 -5.97 -0.47
N ARG A 24 -7.77 -6.75 -1.56
CA ARG A 24 -8.17 -8.17 -1.49
C ARG A 24 -7.25 -9.01 -0.60
N ARG A 25 -5.94 -8.75 -0.60
CA ARG A 25 -4.98 -9.45 0.26
C ARG A 25 -5.13 -9.06 1.74
N VAL A 26 -5.39 -7.79 2.02
CA VAL A 26 -5.63 -7.28 3.37
C VAL A 26 -6.89 -7.90 3.95
N VAL A 27 -7.98 -7.92 3.17
CA VAL A 27 -9.26 -8.54 3.57
C VAL A 27 -9.08 -10.03 3.83
N ALA A 28 -8.42 -10.76 2.93
CA ALA A 28 -8.17 -12.19 3.12
C ALA A 28 -7.39 -12.49 4.43
N ALA A 29 -6.42 -11.66 4.80
CA ALA A 29 -5.72 -11.81 6.08
C ALA A 29 -6.63 -11.51 7.28
N GLN A 30 -7.51 -10.52 7.17
CA GLN A 30 -8.48 -10.21 8.21
C GLN A 30 -9.52 -11.33 8.38
N GLU A 31 -10.01 -11.91 7.28
CA GLU A 31 -10.95 -13.05 7.25
C GLU A 31 -10.35 -14.32 7.88
N GLN A 32 -9.02 -14.48 7.83
CA GLN A 32 -8.29 -15.54 8.54
C GLN A 32 -8.19 -15.29 10.07
N GLY A 33 -8.80 -14.23 10.59
CA GLY A 33 -8.81 -13.89 12.01
C GLY A 33 -7.54 -13.17 12.48
N HIS A 34 -6.82 -12.51 11.58
CA HIS A 34 -5.71 -11.63 11.93
C HIS A 34 -6.18 -10.19 12.16
N ARG A 35 -5.54 -9.50 13.10
CA ARG A 35 -5.58 -8.04 13.17
C ARG A 35 -4.54 -7.49 12.20
N VAL A 36 -4.94 -6.61 11.29
CA VAL A 36 -4.05 -6.13 10.22
C VAL A 36 -3.84 -4.63 10.34
N VAL A 37 -2.56 -4.21 10.31
CA VAL A 37 -2.15 -2.82 10.12
C VAL A 37 -1.52 -2.72 8.74
N VAL A 38 -1.93 -1.73 7.94
CA VAL A 38 -1.43 -1.56 6.59
C VAL A 38 -0.68 -0.23 6.48
N VAL A 39 0.54 -0.29 5.95
CA VAL A 39 1.35 0.90 5.63
C VAL A 39 1.57 0.95 4.13
N VAL A 40 1.30 2.09 3.51
CA VAL A 40 1.51 2.30 2.09
C VAL A 40 2.51 3.43 1.85
N SER A 41 3.34 3.28 0.83
CA SER A 41 4.09 4.41 0.26
C SER A 41 3.16 5.29 -0.61
N ALA A 42 3.69 6.38 -1.18
CA ALA A 42 3.01 7.04 -2.29
C ALA A 42 3.01 6.14 -3.54
N MET A 43 2.10 6.39 -4.49
CA MET A 43 2.08 5.67 -5.77
C MET A 43 3.39 5.86 -6.53
N SER A 44 3.78 4.90 -7.37
CA SER A 44 5.03 4.94 -8.14
C SER A 44 5.26 6.30 -8.81
N GLY A 45 6.45 6.88 -8.58
CA GLY A 45 6.87 8.18 -9.15
C GLY A 45 6.33 9.42 -8.42
N VAL A 46 5.32 9.30 -7.56
CA VAL A 46 4.71 10.46 -6.88
C VAL A 46 5.70 11.16 -5.94
N THR A 47 6.44 10.40 -5.14
CA THR A 47 7.45 10.99 -4.23
C THR A 47 8.51 11.78 -5.01
N ASP A 48 9.01 11.22 -6.10
CA ASP A 48 10.03 11.88 -6.93
C ASP A 48 9.47 13.14 -7.60
N ASN A 49 8.21 13.10 -8.06
CA ASN A 49 7.53 14.26 -8.62
C ASN A 49 7.37 15.39 -7.59
N LEU A 50 7.01 15.05 -6.35
CA LEU A 50 6.90 16.03 -5.27
C LEU A 50 8.27 16.64 -4.91
N ILE A 51 9.32 15.82 -4.87
CA ILE A 51 10.70 16.30 -4.65
C ILE A 51 11.13 17.23 -5.78
N LYS A 52 10.77 16.92 -7.03
CA LYS A 52 11.07 17.77 -8.18
C LYS A 52 10.35 19.12 -8.07
N LEU A 53 9.05 19.11 -7.76
CA LEU A 53 8.24 20.32 -7.59
C LEU A 53 8.79 21.22 -6.47
N ALA A 54 9.26 20.64 -5.37
CA ALA A 54 9.85 21.41 -4.27
C ALA A 54 11.19 22.08 -4.61
N ARG A 55 11.81 21.75 -5.74
CA ARG A 55 13.08 22.31 -6.22
C ARG A 55 12.90 23.32 -7.36
N GLU A 56 11.66 23.55 -7.78
CA GLU A 56 11.28 24.63 -8.71
C GLU A 56 11.07 25.94 -7.94
#